data_AF-A0A3E0HF01-F1
#
_entry.id   AF-A0A3E0HF01-F1
#
_cell.length_a   1.000
_cell.length_b   1.000
_cell.length_c   1.000
_cell.angle_alpha   90.00
_cell.angle_beta   90.00
_cell.angle_gamma   90.00
#
_symmetry.space_group_name_H-M   'P 1'
#
loop_
_entity.id
_entity.type
_entity.pdbx_description
1 polymer ?
#
loop_
_entity_poly.entity_id
_entity_poly.type
_entity_poly.pdbx_seq_one_letter_code
_entity_poly.pdbx_strand_id
1 'polypeptide(L)'
;MADLLSRPYTLEVLDALGAGPLTVPALVRLVHAGRRTVRNTLHTLAVEGLVSRHDGGSWDTRPAADACFALTATGHALVDRLWQPDAWVDL
;
A
#
# COMPACT_ATOMS: atom_id res chain seq x y z
N MET A 1 -4.65 -13.78 0.06
CA MET A 1 -3.69 -13.05 -0.81
C MET A 1 -4.31 -12.66 -2.15
N ALA A 2 -4.77 -13.60 -2.99
CA ALA A 2 -5.41 -13.28 -4.26
C ALA A 2 -6.61 -12.32 -4.15
N ASP A 3 -7.48 -12.49 -3.14
CA ASP A 3 -8.61 -11.57 -2.87
C ASP A 3 -8.19 -10.13 -2.48
N LEU A 4 -7.01 -9.97 -1.89
CA LEU A 4 -6.48 -8.64 -1.56
C LEU A 4 -5.98 -7.94 -2.84
N LEU A 5 -5.24 -8.69 -3.66
CA LEU A 5 -4.62 -8.22 -4.90
C LEU A 5 -5.65 -7.96 -6.00
N SER A 6 -6.82 -8.62 -5.96
CA SER A 6 -7.93 -8.37 -6.88
C SER A 6 -8.70 -7.08 -6.59
N ARG A 7 -8.45 -6.44 -5.44
CA ARG A 7 -9.15 -5.19 -5.08
C ARG A 7 -8.59 -4.02 -5.90
N PRO A 8 -9.47 -3.09 -6.33
CA PRO A 8 -9.03 -1.90 -7.05
C PRO A 8 -7.97 -1.12 -6.29
N TYR A 9 -6.95 -0.64 -7.01
CA TYR A 9 -5.90 0.23 -6.49
C TYR A 9 -4.89 -0.43 -5.53
N THR A 10 -5.04 -1.73 -5.22
CA THR A 10 -4.11 -2.43 -4.31
C THR A 10 -2.73 -2.55 -4.94
N LEU A 11 -2.64 -3.03 -6.17
CA LEU A 11 -1.37 -3.23 -6.87
C LEU A 11 -0.67 -1.90 -7.12
N GLU A 12 -1.42 -0.88 -7.51
CA GLU A 12 -0.92 0.46 -7.79
C GLU A 12 -0.39 1.15 -6.53
N VAL A 13 -1.04 0.96 -5.38
CA VAL A 13 -0.54 1.47 -4.09
C VAL A 13 0.71 0.71 -3.65
N LEU A 14 0.75 -0.62 -3.81
CA LEU A 14 1.92 -1.43 -3.48
C LEU A 14 3.13 -1.06 -4.35
N ASP A 15 2.91 -0.90 -5.66
CA ASP A 15 3.93 -0.50 -6.62
C ASP A 15 4.47 0.91 -6.31
N ALA A 16 3.57 1.88 -6.07
CA ALA A 16 3.97 3.23 -5.70
C ALA A 16 4.79 3.28 -4.40
N LEU A 17 4.42 2.49 -3.39
CA LEU A 17 5.18 2.39 -2.14
C LEU A 17 6.48 1.58 -2.28
N GLY A 18 6.59 0.72 -3.31
CA GLY A 18 7.82 0.02 -3.66
C GLY A 18 8.95 0.97 -4.06
N ALA A 19 8.62 2.13 -4.64
CA ALA A 19 9.58 3.19 -4.95
C ALA A 19 10.04 4.00 -3.72
N GLY A 20 9.32 3.91 -2.59
CA GLY A 20 9.67 4.56 -1.33
C GLY A 20 8.47 5.07 -0.53
N PRO A 21 8.71 5.65 0.66
CA PRO A 21 7.63 6.13 1.52
C PRO A 21 6.86 7.30 0.91
N LEU A 22 5.53 7.28 1.00
CA LEU A 22 4.65 8.29 0.41
C LEU A 22 3.56 8.77 1.37
N THR A 23 3.12 10.01 1.17
CA THR A 23 1.95 10.56 1.86
C THR A 23 0.67 10.25 1.08
N VAL A 24 -0.49 10.34 1.75
CA VAL A 24 -1.81 10.15 1.08
C VAL A 24 -2.00 11.11 -0.12
N PRO A 25 -1.67 12.42 -0.06
CA PRO A 25 -1.71 13.29 -1.23
C PRO A 25 -0.85 12.81 -2.40
N ALA A 26 0.34 12.27 -2.13
CA ALA A 26 1.23 11.75 -3.17
C ALA A 26 0.62 10.50 -3.82
N LEU A 27 0.12 9.55 -3.02
CA LEU A 27 -0.55 8.35 -3.53
C LEU A 27 -1.80 8.67 -4.35
N VAL A 28 -2.62 9.64 -3.93
CA VAL A 28 -3.78 10.11 -4.71
C VAL A 28 -3.37 10.61 -6.10
N ARG A 29 -2.22 11.29 -6.21
CA ARG A 29 -1.71 11.80 -7.48
C ARG A 29 -1.15 10.70 -8.38
N LEU A 30 -0.47 9.71 -7.81
CA LEU A 30 0.16 8.62 -8.55
C LEU A 30 -0.85 7.57 -9.02
N VAL A 31 -1.79 7.20 -8.14
CA VAL A 31 -2.76 6.12 -8.37
C VAL A 31 -4.05 6.64 -9.01
N HIS A 32 -4.19 7.97 -9.16
CA HIS A 32 -5.39 8.63 -9.68
C HIS A 32 -6.70 8.22 -8.97
N ALA A 33 -6.61 7.83 -7.70
CA ALA A 33 -7.73 7.38 -6.88
C ALA A 33 -8.17 8.44 -5.86
N GLY A 34 -9.45 8.42 -5.48
CA GLY A 34 -9.96 9.31 -4.45
C GLY A 34 -9.30 9.09 -3.09
N ARG A 35 -9.14 10.16 -2.31
CA ARG A 35 -8.49 10.12 -0.97
C ARG A 35 -9.08 9.06 -0.04
N ARG A 36 -10.39 8.83 -0.07
CA ARG A 36 -11.07 7.79 0.73
C ARG A 36 -10.62 6.40 0.30
N THR A 37 -10.57 6.15 -1.00
CA THR A 37 -10.13 4.87 -1.58
C THR A 37 -8.71 4.57 -1.16
N VAL A 38 -7.78 5.51 -1.37
CA VAL A 38 -6.36 5.34 -0.97
C VAL A 38 -6.23 5.02 0.52
N ARG A 39 -6.95 5.73 1.39
CA ARG A 39 -6.92 5.45 2.84
C ARG A 39 -7.45 4.07 3.19
N ASN A 40 -8.53 3.64 2.57
CA ASN A 40 -9.09 2.30 2.80
C ASN A 40 -8.12 1.22 2.33
N THR A 41 -7.51 1.38 1.16
CA THR A 41 -6.48 0.46 0.65
C THR A 41 -5.29 0.39 1.60
N LEU A 42 -4.74 1.52 2.05
CA LEU A 42 -3.65 1.55 3.03
C LEU A 42 -4.03 0.85 4.33
N HIS A 43 -5.25 1.07 4.83
CA HIS A 43 -5.73 0.40 6.04
C HIS A 43 -5.84 -1.11 5.85
N THR A 44 -6.39 -1.58 4.73
CA THR A 44 -6.44 -3.02 4.42
C THR A 44 -5.03 -3.61 4.32
N LEU A 45 -4.10 -2.96 3.61
CA LEU A 45 -2.71 -3.41 3.53
C LEU A 45 -2.01 -3.45 4.89
N ALA A 46 -2.33 -2.51 5.79
CA ALA A 46 -1.78 -2.48 7.13
C ALA A 46 -2.32 -3.60 8.02
N VAL A 47 -3.61 -3.93 7.91
CA VAL A 47 -4.21 -5.10 8.59
C VAL A 47 -3.51 -6.39 8.17
N GLU A 48 -3.11 -6.49 6.89
CA GLU A 48 -2.34 -7.61 6.34
C GLU A 48 -0.83 -7.52 6.66
N GLY A 49 -0.39 -6.49 7.39
CA GLY A 49 1.00 -6.30 7.78
C GLY A 49 1.95 -5.90 6.65
N LEU A 50 1.42 -5.43 5.51
CA LEU A 50 2.21 -5.08 4.32
C LEU A 50 2.67 -3.62 4.32
N VAL A 51 1.98 -2.75 5.04
CA VAL A 51 2.25 -1.31 5.10
C VAL A 51 2.34 -0.83 6.55
N SER A 52 3.31 0.03 6.84
CA SER A 52 3.43 0.78 8.08
C SER A 52 3.14 2.25 7.88
N ARG A 53 2.78 2.94 8.97
CA ARG A 53 2.56 4.39 9.05
C ARG A 53 3.63 5.01 9.95
N HIS A 54 4.29 6.06 9.47
CA HIS A 54 5.46 6.68 10.10
C HIS A 54 5.11 7.99 10.83
N ASP A 55 4.07 7.98 11.65
CA ASP A 55 3.73 9.12 12.51
C ASP A 55 3.37 8.71 13.95
N GLY A 56 3.59 7.43 14.30
CA GLY A 56 3.29 6.87 15.62
C GLY A 56 1.80 6.86 16.00
N GLY A 57 0.90 7.23 15.08
CA GLY A 57 -0.54 7.30 15.32
C GLY A 57 -1.25 5.97 15.10
N SER A 58 -2.39 5.78 15.77
CA SER A 58 -3.29 4.65 15.49
C SER A 58 -3.93 4.79 14.11
N TRP A 59 -4.14 3.66 13.42
CA TRP A 59 -4.89 3.55 12.17
C TRP A 59 -6.36 3.99 12.29
N ASP A 60 -6.93 3.92 13.49
CA ASP A 60 -8.31 4.38 13.78
C ASP A 60 -8.42 5.91 13.78
N THR A 61 -7.28 6.59 13.98
CA THR A 61 -7.24 8.05 13.96
C THR A 61 -6.94 8.57 12.56
N ARG A 62 -7.50 9.74 12.25
CA ARG A 62 -7.19 10.40 10.99
C ARG A 62 -5.67 10.71 10.93
N PRO A 63 -4.96 10.24 9.89
CA PRO A 63 -3.55 10.57 9.73
C PRO A 63 -3.33 12.07 9.59
N ALA A 64 -2.20 12.52 10.14
CA ALA A 64 -1.67 13.85 9.86
C ALA A 64 -1.46 13.99 8.34
N ALA A 65 -1.51 15.22 7.83
CA ALA A 65 -1.45 15.46 6.39
C ALA A 65 -0.09 15.02 5.77
N ASP A 66 0.95 15.04 6.59
CA ASP A 66 2.33 14.68 6.32
C ASP A 66 2.69 13.26 6.76
N ALA A 67 1.73 12.48 7.27
CA ALA A 67 1.94 11.08 7.61
C ALA A 67 2.41 10.31 6.38
N CYS A 68 3.59 9.70 6.51
CA CYS A 68 4.19 8.86 5.48
C CYS A 68 3.82 7.39 5.71
N PHE A 69 3.63 6.67 4.63
CA PHE A 69 3.35 5.24 4.58
C PHE A 69 4.48 4.56 3.83
N ALA A 70 4.90 3.40 4.29
CA ALA A 70 5.97 2.62 3.68
C ALA A 70 5.60 1.14 3.66
N LEU A 71 6.21 0.38 2.75
CA LEU A 71 6.13 -1.08 2.81
C LEU A 71 6.87 -1.58 4.06
N THR A 72 6.33 -2.62 4.68
CA THR A 72 7.08 -3.42 5.65
C THR A 72 8.04 -4.37 4.92
N ALA A 73 8.87 -5.11 5.67
CA ALA A 73 9.66 -6.19 5.07
C ALA A 73 8.78 -7.21 4.32
N THR A 74 7.60 -7.55 4.88
CA THR A 74 6.61 -8.43 4.23
C THR A 74 6.03 -7.79 2.97
N GLY A 75 5.74 -6.49 3.01
CA GLY A 75 5.27 -5.73 1.85
C GLY A 75 6.27 -5.72 0.70
N HIS A 76 7.56 -5.47 1.00
CA HIS A 76 8.63 -5.53 0.01
C HIS A 76 8.75 -6.93 -0.61
N ALA A 77 8.77 -7.98 0.21
CA ALA A 77 8.86 -9.35 -0.30
C ALA A 77 7.68 -9.72 -1.22
N LEU A 78 6.48 -9.19 -0.94
CA LEU A 78 5.31 -9.38 -1.81
C LEU A 78 5.46 -8.65 -3.15
N VAL A 79 5.87 -7.38 -3.13
CA VAL A 79 6.10 -6.60 -4.36
C VAL A 79 7.19 -7.24 -5.22
N ASP A 80 8.30 -7.66 -4.61
CA ASP A 80 9.38 -8.36 -5.30
C ASP A 80 8.88 -9.64 -5.97
N ARG A 81 8.00 -10.40 -5.30
CA ARG A 81 7.38 -11.58 -5.88
C ARG A 81 6.46 -11.21 -7.05
N LEU A 82 5.61 -10.19 -6.92
CA LEU A 82 4.67 -9.80 -7.99
C LEU A 82 5.38 -9.36 -9.28
N TRP A 83 6.57 -8.76 -9.15
CA TRP A 83 7.37 -8.29 -10.27
C TRP A 83 8.44 -9.27 -10.77
N GLN A 84 8.43 -10.51 -10.26
CA GLN A 84 9.18 -11.58 -10.88
C GLN A 84 8.47 -12.08 -12.15
N PRO A 85 9.18 -12.24 -13.28
CA PRO A 85 8.62 -12.70 -14.56
C PRO A 85 7.84 -14.02 -14.46
N ASP A 86 8.23 -14.91 -13.54
CA ASP A 86 7.67 -16.25 -13.38
C ASP A 86 6.58 -16.34 -12.28
N ALA A 87 6.28 -15.26 -11.56
CA ALA A 87 5.42 -15.32 -10.37
C ALA A 87 3.92 -15.45 -10.65
N TRP A 88 3.51 -15.30 -11.91
CA TRP A 88 2.11 -15.37 -12.33
C TRP A 88 1.56 -16.80 -12.45
N VAL A 89 2.41 -17.83 -12.27
CA VAL A 89 1.98 -19.23 -12.42
C VAL A 89 1.31 -19.79 -11.15
N ASP A 90 1.53 -19.16 -9.98
CA ASP A 90 1.14 -19.72 -8.68
C ASP A 90 0.26 -18.81 -7.78
N LEU A 91 -0.40 -17.79 -8.35
CA LEU A 91 -1.27 -16.86 -7.59
C LEU A 91 -2.78 -17.12 -7.74
#